data_AF-A0A1T4LFI5-F1
#
_entry.id   AF-A0A1T4LFI5-F1
#
_cell.length_a   1.000
_cell.length_b   1.000
_cell.length_c   1.000
_cell.angle_alpha   90.00
_cell.angle_beta   90.00
_cell.angle_gamma   90.00
#
_symmetry.space_group_name_H-M   'P 1'
#
loop_
_entity.id
_entity.type
_entity.pdbx_description
1 polymer ?
#
loop_
_entity_poly.entity_id
_entity_poly.type
_entity_poly.pdbx_seq_one_letter_code
_entity_poly.pdbx_strand_id
1 'polypeptide(L)'
;MLSNLIDRIKLPFRKEKELYSSLHTILGFYPHDISYYKLALMHKSVMRRNAKGRPVNNERLEFLGDAILDAIVGDIVYRHFPGKREGFLTNTRSKLVQRETLNRLAKEMGITRLVLSNGRSSSHNSYMGGNAFEALVGAIYLDKGYEACMRFMQKRILGQLVNIDKVAYKEVNFKSKLIEWSQKNRVNLSFENIAETTDQGGSPVFQYKIVIEGLEGCAGKGYSKKESQQMACKLTLEKLRKEPQFIDAVFAAKTNRTKMEEEPVENVPTTEPDESFLMSAPETTAPATQEASADDAQTAANDTQTAEKPAAKGKRRRRSPMYKAKETPAEGQASMAEQPVNDAEKADEPAGKRTRKIAKTAEDTAENVNKMADQRADNTTPSADETADDDFDLSDISARKQSREEIIEAAEAAAFGE
;
A
#
# COMPACT_ATOMS: atom_id res chain seq x y z
N MET A 1 3.23 33.67 -9.19
CA MET A 1 4.54 34.19 -8.74
C MET A 1 4.41 35.36 -7.77
N LEU A 2 3.40 36.24 -7.92
CA LEU A 2 3.16 37.39 -7.04
C LEU A 2 2.91 37.02 -5.55
N SER A 3 2.22 35.91 -5.27
CA SER A 3 1.94 35.45 -3.90
C SER A 3 3.22 35.14 -3.10
N ASN A 4 4.18 34.45 -3.70
CA ASN A 4 5.46 34.13 -3.05
C ASN A 4 6.29 35.39 -2.72
N LEU A 5 6.16 36.46 -3.51
CA LEU A 5 6.86 37.72 -3.25
C LEU A 5 6.25 38.44 -2.04
N ILE A 6 4.92 38.52 -1.98
CA ILE A 6 4.19 39.12 -0.85
C ILE A 6 4.45 38.35 0.44
N ASP A 7 4.42 37.02 0.39
CA ASP A 7 4.70 36.18 1.57
C ASP A 7 6.15 36.33 2.06
N ARG A 8 7.11 36.44 1.14
CA ARG A 8 8.52 36.70 1.47
C ARG A 8 8.72 38.06 2.14
N ILE A 9 8.01 39.09 1.69
CA ILE A 9 8.06 40.44 2.28
C ILE A 9 7.41 40.44 3.69
N LYS A 10 6.34 39.65 3.88
CA LYS A 10 5.64 39.54 5.18
C LYS A 10 6.38 38.64 6.18
N LEU A 11 7.29 37.76 5.74
CA LEU A 11 8.01 36.79 6.57
C LEU A 11 8.67 37.37 7.84
N PRO A 12 9.45 38.47 7.79
CA PRO A 12 10.09 39.03 9.00
C PRO A 12 9.10 39.49 10.07
N PHE A 13 7.85 39.76 9.71
CA PHE A 13 6.80 40.23 10.62
C PHE A 13 5.93 39.09 11.17
N ARG A 14 6.19 37.82 10.79
CA ARG A 14 5.43 36.67 11.32
C ARG A 14 6.06 36.15 12.61
N LYS A 15 5.22 35.81 13.59
CA LYS A 15 5.65 35.21 14.88
C LYS A 15 6.45 33.91 14.72
N GLU A 16 6.22 33.18 13.63
CA GLU A 16 6.77 31.82 13.39
C GLU A 16 7.74 31.78 12.18
N LYS A 17 8.50 32.86 11.97
CA LYS A 17 9.36 33.05 10.81
C LYS A 17 10.29 31.87 10.48
N GLU A 18 10.81 31.19 11.50
CA GLU A 18 11.73 30.05 11.34
C GLU A 18 11.03 28.82 10.75
N LEU A 19 9.82 28.52 11.24
CA LEU A 19 9.01 27.41 10.72
C LEU A 19 8.58 27.71 9.28
N TYR A 20 8.17 28.95 8.99
CA TYR A 20 7.85 29.36 7.62
C TYR A 20 9.04 29.22 6.67
N SER A 21 10.24 29.61 7.10
CA SER A 21 11.46 29.47 6.30
C SER A 21 11.81 28.00 6.04
N SER A 22 11.72 27.16 7.07
CA SER A 22 11.98 25.72 6.97
C SER A 22 10.97 25.05 6.04
N LEU A 23 9.68 25.34 6.21
CA LEU A 23 8.63 24.83 5.33
C LEU A 23 8.76 25.33 3.91
N HIS A 24 9.14 26.59 3.69
CA HIS A 24 9.40 27.09 2.34
C HIS A 24 10.54 26.31 1.66
N THR A 25 11.61 26.00 2.40
CA THR A 25 12.71 25.18 1.90
C THR A 25 12.21 23.78 1.52
N ILE A 26 11.34 23.17 2.31
CA ILE A 26 10.78 21.83 2.08
C ILE A 26 9.77 21.82 0.93
N LEU A 27 8.82 22.76 0.92
CA LEU A 27 7.64 22.78 0.06
C LEU A 27 7.85 23.55 -1.24
N GLY A 28 8.68 24.60 -1.20
CA GLY A 28 8.97 25.50 -2.34
C GLY A 28 7.97 26.65 -2.45
N PHE A 29 7.13 26.83 -1.43
CA PHE A 29 6.17 27.90 -1.28
C PHE A 29 5.88 28.15 0.20
N TYR A 30 5.32 29.31 0.53
CA TYR A 30 4.90 29.63 1.89
C TYR A 30 3.48 29.12 2.17
N PRO A 31 3.24 28.46 3.32
CA PRO A 31 1.89 28.18 3.83
C PRO A 31 1.00 29.42 3.87
N HIS A 32 -0.30 29.29 3.53
CA HIS A 32 -1.28 30.34 3.84
C HIS A 32 -1.72 30.23 5.31
N ASP A 33 -2.16 29.04 5.73
CA ASP A 33 -2.45 28.72 7.13
C ASP A 33 -1.40 27.76 7.71
N ILE A 34 -0.55 28.31 8.59
CA ILE A 34 0.51 27.57 9.27
C ILE A 34 0.00 26.51 10.25
N SER A 35 -1.26 26.62 10.70
CA SER A 35 -1.83 25.73 11.71
C SER A 35 -1.91 24.28 11.21
N TYR A 36 -2.22 24.06 9.93
CA TYR A 36 -2.22 22.74 9.31
C TYR A 36 -0.84 22.09 9.33
N TYR A 37 0.20 22.86 9.02
CA TYR A 37 1.59 22.37 8.96
C TYR A 37 2.15 22.08 10.35
N LYS A 38 1.80 22.89 11.36
CA LYS A 38 2.11 22.60 12.76
C LYS A 38 1.46 21.31 13.24
N LEU A 39 0.21 21.08 12.85
CA LEU A 39 -0.49 19.85 13.17
C LEU A 39 0.15 18.64 12.48
N ALA A 40 0.55 18.77 11.22
CA ALA A 40 1.23 17.71 10.46
C ALA A 40 2.57 17.26 11.11
N LEU A 41 3.28 18.21 11.71
CA LEU A 41 4.55 17.98 12.39
C LEU A 41 4.40 17.52 13.85
N MET A 42 3.18 17.31 14.35
CA MET A 42 2.92 16.91 15.74
C MET A 42 2.69 15.41 15.85
N HIS A 43 3.72 14.67 16.25
CA HIS A 43 3.61 13.22 16.43
C HIS A 43 2.72 12.87 17.63
N LYS A 44 2.01 11.74 17.55
CA LYS A 44 1.12 11.26 18.63
C LYS A 44 1.79 11.10 19.99
N SER A 45 3.11 10.89 20.03
CA SER A 45 3.86 10.76 21.29
C SER A 45 3.92 12.03 22.12
N VAL A 46 3.59 13.20 21.55
CA VAL A 46 3.52 14.47 22.30
C VAL A 46 2.37 14.47 23.31
N MET A 47 1.39 13.57 23.17
CA MET A 47 0.22 13.42 24.07
C MET A 47 -0.53 14.73 24.34
N ARG A 48 -0.46 15.70 23.42
CA ARG A 48 -1.14 16.99 23.54
C ARG A 48 -2.65 16.79 23.40
N ARG A 49 -3.42 17.50 24.23
CA ARG A 49 -4.89 17.51 24.16
C ARG A 49 -5.41 18.93 23.98
N ASN A 50 -6.55 19.07 23.31
CA ASN A 50 -7.25 20.35 23.20
C ASN A 50 -8.13 20.61 24.44
N ALA A 51 -8.78 21.78 24.49
CA ALA A 51 -9.69 22.16 25.58
C ALA A 51 -10.85 21.17 25.82
N LYS A 52 -11.19 20.34 24.82
CA LYS A 52 -12.22 19.29 24.91
C LYS A 52 -11.63 17.92 25.28
N GLY A 53 -10.37 17.87 25.70
CA GLY A 53 -9.67 16.65 26.09
C GLY A 53 -9.34 15.69 24.93
N ARG A 54 -9.55 16.10 23.66
CA ARG A 54 -9.26 15.24 22.50
C ARG A 54 -7.77 15.32 22.13
N PRO A 55 -7.15 14.21 21.71
CA PRO A 55 -5.78 14.21 21.20
C PRO A 55 -5.60 15.18 20.04
N VAL A 56 -4.49 15.92 20.05
CA VAL A 56 -4.06 16.81 18.96
C VAL A 56 -2.76 16.25 18.42
N ASN A 57 -2.85 15.53 17.30
CA ASN A 57 -1.72 14.88 16.63
C ASN A 57 -1.96 14.85 15.11
N ASN A 58 -0.97 14.36 14.38
CA ASN A 58 -0.98 14.31 12.93
C ASN A 58 -1.77 13.14 12.31
N GLU A 59 -2.32 12.20 13.09
CA GLU A 59 -2.88 10.94 12.57
C GLU A 59 -4.06 11.17 11.60
N ARG A 60 -4.89 12.19 11.85
CA ARG A 60 -5.99 12.53 10.93
C ARG A 60 -5.50 13.15 9.62
N LEU A 61 -4.42 13.92 9.67
CA LEU A 61 -3.81 14.49 8.47
C LEU A 61 -3.03 13.42 7.70
N GLU A 62 -2.37 12.49 8.40
CA GLU A 62 -1.74 11.30 7.81
C GLU A 62 -2.77 10.51 7.00
N PHE A 63 -3.91 10.18 7.59
CA PHE A 63 -4.99 9.47 6.91
C PHE A 63 -5.46 10.16 5.62
N LEU A 64 -5.71 11.47 5.68
CA LEU A 64 -6.13 12.24 4.49
C LEU A 64 -5.01 12.32 3.47
N GLY A 65 -3.79 12.60 3.94
CA GLY A 65 -2.61 12.78 3.11
C GLY A 65 -2.21 11.52 2.36
N ASP A 66 -2.35 10.34 2.97
CA ASP A 66 -2.11 9.03 2.34
C ASP A 66 -3.02 8.83 1.12
N ALA A 67 -4.33 9.04 1.27
CA ALA A 67 -5.29 8.93 0.18
C ALA A 67 -5.01 9.94 -0.97
N ILE A 68 -4.64 11.17 -0.62
CA ILE A 68 -4.29 12.20 -1.62
C ILE A 68 -2.96 11.86 -2.31
N LEU A 69 -1.97 11.39 -1.56
CA LEU A 69 -0.67 10.97 -2.10
C LEU A 69 -0.83 9.81 -3.08
N ASP A 70 -1.63 8.80 -2.73
CA ASP A 70 -1.94 7.67 -3.60
C ASP A 70 -2.59 8.10 -4.92
N ALA A 71 -3.54 9.03 -4.86
CA ALA A 71 -4.19 9.58 -6.05
C ALA A 71 -3.20 10.33 -6.95
N ILE A 72 -2.37 11.20 -6.36
CA ILE A 72 -1.37 11.99 -7.09
C ILE A 72 -0.30 11.09 -7.73
N VAL A 73 0.25 10.14 -6.97
CA VAL A 73 1.28 9.24 -7.48
C VAL A 73 0.68 8.31 -8.53
N GLY A 74 -0.56 7.84 -8.35
CA GLY A 74 -1.28 7.06 -9.35
C GLY A 74 -1.42 7.80 -10.67
N ASP A 75 -1.84 9.07 -10.62
CA ASP A 75 -1.96 9.93 -11.79
C ASP A 75 -0.60 10.14 -12.50
N ILE A 76 0.45 10.45 -11.74
CA ILE A 76 1.78 10.66 -12.31
C ILE A 76 2.31 9.38 -12.97
N VAL A 77 2.20 8.23 -12.29
CA VAL A 77 2.68 6.94 -12.80
C VAL A 77 1.92 6.54 -14.06
N TYR A 78 0.59 6.74 -14.09
CA TYR A 78 -0.24 6.45 -15.26
C TYR A 78 0.21 7.27 -16.49
N ARG A 79 0.40 8.58 -16.33
CA ARG A 79 0.82 9.46 -17.43
C ARG A 79 2.27 9.21 -17.85
N HIS A 80 3.15 8.87 -16.92
CA HIS A 80 4.58 8.68 -17.19
C HIS A 80 4.88 7.39 -17.95
N PHE A 81 4.07 6.34 -17.77
CA PHE A 81 4.29 5.03 -18.40
C PHE A 81 3.14 4.64 -19.34
N PRO A 82 2.96 5.32 -20.48
CA PRO A 82 1.93 4.96 -21.44
C PRO A 82 2.14 3.52 -21.93
N GLY A 83 1.05 2.75 -22.00
CA GLY A 83 1.04 1.37 -22.49
C GLY A 83 1.52 0.29 -21.50
N LYS A 84 1.89 0.64 -20.26
CA LYS A 84 2.14 -0.37 -19.22
C LYS A 84 0.84 -0.87 -18.61
N ARG A 85 0.80 -2.16 -18.27
CA ARG A 85 -0.36 -2.83 -17.65
C ARG A 85 -0.56 -2.36 -16.21
N GLU A 86 -1.80 -2.46 -15.73
CA GLU A 86 -2.22 -2.09 -14.38
C GLU A 86 -1.26 -2.60 -13.30
N GLY A 87 -0.89 -3.89 -13.31
CA GLY A 87 0.01 -4.45 -12.30
C GLY A 87 1.39 -3.78 -12.21
N PHE A 88 1.94 -3.30 -13.32
CA PHE A 88 3.20 -2.52 -13.33
C PHE A 88 2.99 -1.14 -12.70
N LEU A 89 1.88 -0.48 -13.04
CA LEU A 89 1.53 0.84 -12.51
C LEU A 89 1.27 0.76 -11.00
N THR A 90 0.46 -0.20 -10.56
CA THR A 90 0.18 -0.46 -9.14
C THR A 90 1.46 -0.77 -8.37
N ASN A 91 2.35 -1.62 -8.91
CA ASN A 91 3.63 -1.91 -8.28
C ASN A 91 4.53 -0.67 -8.15
N THR A 92 4.59 0.15 -9.20
CA THR A 92 5.39 1.37 -9.22
C THR A 92 4.86 2.41 -8.24
N ARG A 93 3.54 2.63 -8.21
CA ARG A 93 2.88 3.48 -7.21
C ARG A 93 3.23 3.02 -5.80
N SER A 94 3.01 1.75 -5.48
CA SER A 94 3.30 1.19 -4.16
C SER A 94 4.76 1.40 -3.75
N LYS A 95 5.73 1.27 -4.66
CA LYS A 95 7.15 1.52 -4.37
C LYS A 95 7.46 2.99 -4.08
N LEU A 96 6.73 3.92 -4.69
CA LEU A 96 6.94 5.36 -4.47
C LEU A 96 6.35 5.81 -3.13
N VAL A 97 5.18 5.28 -2.76
CA VAL A 97 4.48 5.64 -1.51
C VAL A 97 4.81 4.72 -0.34
N GLN A 98 5.63 3.68 -0.53
CA GLN A 98 5.98 2.78 0.57
C GLN A 98 6.71 3.53 1.69
N ARG A 99 6.47 3.06 2.91
CA ARG A 99 6.99 3.65 4.15
C ARG A 99 8.51 3.87 4.13
N GLU A 100 9.29 2.94 3.62
CA GLU A 100 10.76 3.08 3.51
C GLU A 100 11.13 4.29 2.63
N THR A 101 10.44 4.48 1.51
CA THR A 101 10.71 5.58 0.58
C THR A 101 10.30 6.92 1.18
N LEU A 102 9.12 6.98 1.81
CA LEU A 102 8.64 8.21 2.44
C LEU A 102 9.51 8.64 3.64
N ASN A 103 9.99 7.69 4.45
CA ASN A 103 10.94 7.99 5.53
C ASN A 103 12.27 8.55 5.00
N ARG A 104 12.80 7.94 3.93
CA ARG A 104 14.02 8.42 3.28
C ARG A 104 13.82 9.86 2.78
N LEU A 105 12.73 10.12 2.08
CA LEU A 105 12.37 11.46 1.60
C LEU A 105 12.22 12.45 2.75
N ALA A 106 11.51 12.08 3.82
CA ALA A 106 11.36 12.93 5.00
C ALA A 106 12.69 13.30 5.64
N LYS A 107 13.65 12.36 5.67
CA LYS A 107 15.01 12.60 6.17
C LYS A 107 15.81 13.53 5.24
N GLU A 108 15.81 13.26 3.94
CA GLU A 108 16.52 14.05 2.92
C GLU A 108 16.00 15.49 2.85
N MET A 109 14.68 15.69 2.99
CA MET A 109 14.06 17.01 3.01
C MET A 109 14.22 17.73 4.36
N GLY A 110 14.69 17.06 5.40
CA GLY A 110 14.80 17.63 6.74
C GLY A 110 13.49 17.70 7.52
N ILE A 111 12.40 17.10 7.02
CA ILE A 111 11.08 17.03 7.70
C ILE A 111 11.23 16.39 9.07
N THR A 112 12.01 15.30 9.19
CA THR A 112 12.22 14.57 10.44
C THR A 112 12.71 15.48 11.58
N ARG A 113 13.49 16.53 11.28
CA ARG A 113 14.03 17.46 12.29
C ARG A 113 12.98 18.44 12.81
N LEU A 114 11.90 18.65 12.06
CA LEU A 114 10.81 19.54 12.43
C LEU A 114 9.70 18.82 13.20
N VAL A 115 9.73 17.48 13.26
CA VAL A 115 8.69 16.71 13.95
C VAL A 115 8.84 16.87 15.46
N LEU A 116 7.78 17.37 16.09
CA LEU A 116 7.66 17.43 17.53
C LEU A 116 7.30 16.04 18.07
N SER A 117 8.17 15.49 18.90
CA SER A 117 7.99 14.17 19.53
C SER A 117 8.60 14.18 20.94
N ASN A 118 8.16 13.26 21.81
CA ASN A 118 8.61 13.20 23.21
C ASN A 118 10.05 12.67 23.43
N GLY A 119 10.93 12.62 22.41
CA GLY A 119 12.39 12.40 22.55
C GLY A 119 12.87 11.04 23.10
N ARG A 120 12.00 10.25 23.74
CA ARG A 120 12.39 9.07 24.54
C ARG A 120 12.39 7.73 23.80
N SER A 121 12.28 7.71 22.47
CA SER A 121 12.18 6.44 21.74
C SER A 121 12.90 6.46 20.40
N SER A 122 14.09 5.84 20.39
CA SER A 122 14.85 5.53 19.18
C SER A 122 14.11 4.55 18.26
N SER A 123 13.24 3.69 18.79
CA SER A 123 12.47 2.69 18.04
C SER A 123 11.25 3.26 17.28
N HIS A 124 10.64 4.35 17.77
CA HIS A 124 9.54 5.04 17.07
C HIS A 124 10.03 5.95 15.92
N ASN A 125 11.35 6.13 15.80
CA ASN A 125 11.95 7.07 14.85
C ASN A 125 11.91 6.57 13.39
N SER A 126 11.80 5.25 13.20
CA SER A 126 11.91 4.62 11.87
C SER A 126 10.71 4.86 10.95
N TYR A 127 9.54 5.26 11.47
CA TYR A 127 8.33 5.54 10.67
C TYR A 127 7.76 6.94 10.87
N MET A 128 8.23 7.67 11.88
CA MET A 128 7.76 9.02 12.20
C MET A 128 7.94 10.00 11.02
N GLY A 129 9.03 9.87 10.27
CA GLY A 129 9.28 10.71 9.10
C GLY A 129 8.24 10.51 7.99
N GLY A 130 7.90 9.25 7.69
CA GLY A 130 6.89 8.88 6.70
C GLY A 130 5.50 9.41 7.08
N ASN A 131 5.07 9.20 8.33
CA ASN A 131 3.78 9.74 8.80
C ASN A 131 3.74 11.27 8.69
N ALA A 132 4.83 11.95 9.06
CA ALA A 132 4.90 13.41 8.95
C ALA A 132 4.88 13.87 7.48
N PHE A 133 5.49 13.11 6.57
CA PHE A 133 5.42 13.38 5.14
C PHE A 133 3.97 13.28 4.62
N GLU A 134 3.29 12.16 4.90
CA GLU A 134 1.88 11.95 4.55
C GLU A 134 1.01 13.08 5.14
N ALA A 135 1.19 13.39 6.44
CA ALA A 135 0.46 14.48 7.09
C ALA A 135 0.76 15.86 6.49
N LEU A 136 1.98 16.11 6.01
CA LEU A 136 2.31 17.35 5.28
C LEU A 136 1.58 17.42 3.95
N VAL A 137 1.45 16.32 3.21
CA VAL A 137 0.62 16.27 1.99
C VAL A 137 -0.84 16.60 2.33
N GLY A 138 -1.37 16.03 3.41
CA GLY A 138 -2.70 16.37 3.92
C GLY A 138 -2.84 17.86 4.29
N ALA A 139 -1.82 18.45 4.90
CA ALA A 139 -1.81 19.88 5.22
C ALA A 139 -1.79 20.76 3.96
N ILE A 140 -0.99 20.42 2.94
CA ILE A 140 -0.96 21.15 1.66
C ILE A 140 -2.33 21.07 0.98
N TYR A 141 -2.96 19.90 1.02
CA TYR A 141 -4.28 19.70 0.42
C TYR A 141 -5.33 20.60 1.06
N LEU A 142 -5.36 20.69 2.40
CA LEU A 142 -6.29 21.58 3.09
C LEU A 142 -5.97 23.08 2.89
N ASP A 143 -4.69 23.44 2.78
CA ASP A 143 -4.25 24.84 2.65
C ASP A 143 -4.37 25.39 1.22
N LYS A 144 -4.11 24.55 0.20
CA LYS A 144 -3.93 25.00 -1.20
C LYS A 144 -4.54 24.07 -2.25
N GLY A 145 -5.21 23.00 -1.83
CA GLY A 145 -5.91 22.07 -2.73
C GLY A 145 -5.01 21.06 -3.46
N TYR A 146 -5.66 20.18 -4.22
CA TYR A 146 -5.04 19.06 -4.92
C TYR A 146 -3.91 19.48 -5.89
N GLU A 147 -4.14 20.55 -6.66
CA GLU A 147 -3.17 21.08 -7.63
C GLU A 147 -1.84 21.50 -6.98
N ALA A 148 -1.88 22.01 -5.75
CA ALA A 148 -0.67 22.34 -5.02
C ALA A 148 0.10 21.09 -4.60
N CYS A 149 -0.60 20.05 -4.16
CA CYS A 149 0.01 18.75 -3.86
C CYS A 149 0.64 18.11 -5.11
N MET A 150 -0.06 18.14 -6.25
CA MET A 150 0.46 17.64 -7.53
C MET A 150 1.76 18.34 -7.93
N ARG A 151 1.78 19.68 -7.90
CA ARG A 151 2.98 20.46 -8.21
C ARG A 151 4.12 20.20 -7.22
N PHE A 152 3.81 20.07 -5.93
CA PHE A 152 4.80 19.70 -4.91
C PHE A 152 5.43 18.35 -5.26
N MET A 153 4.60 17.34 -5.55
CA MET A 153 5.07 16.00 -5.88
C MET A 153 5.94 15.96 -7.14
N GLN A 154 5.48 16.59 -8.23
CA GLN A 154 6.21 16.63 -9.50
C GLN A 154 7.53 17.41 -9.39
N LYS A 155 7.50 18.64 -8.84
CA LYS A 155 8.67 19.54 -8.89
C LYS A 155 9.68 19.28 -7.78
N ARG A 156 9.23 18.98 -6.56
CA ARG A 156 10.12 18.83 -5.41
C ARG A 156 10.56 17.40 -5.20
N ILE A 157 9.65 16.43 -5.38
CA ILE A 157 9.96 15.05 -5.06
C ILE A 157 10.51 14.33 -6.30
N LEU A 158 9.73 14.25 -7.39
CA LEU A 158 10.16 13.53 -8.59
C LEU A 158 11.22 14.30 -9.41
N GLY A 159 11.14 15.63 -9.42
CA GLY A 159 12.11 16.46 -10.14
C GLY A 159 13.50 16.54 -9.50
N GLN A 160 13.64 16.20 -8.21
CA GLN A 160 14.90 16.44 -7.47
C GLN A 160 15.38 15.22 -6.67
N LEU A 161 14.48 14.40 -6.12
CA LEU A 161 14.82 13.39 -5.10
C LEU A 161 14.55 11.95 -5.54
N VAL A 162 13.73 11.75 -6.57
CA VAL A 162 13.30 10.41 -7.01
C VAL A 162 13.32 10.31 -8.53
N ASN A 163 14.15 9.42 -9.05
CA ASN A 163 14.04 8.97 -10.44
C ASN A 163 12.99 7.85 -10.54
N ILE A 164 11.88 8.14 -11.21
CA ILE A 164 10.73 7.24 -11.30
C ILE A 164 11.05 5.93 -12.06
N ASP A 165 11.80 5.98 -13.16
CA ASP A 165 12.22 4.79 -13.92
C ASP A 165 13.05 3.85 -13.04
N LYS A 166 14.02 4.42 -12.32
CA LYS A 166 14.87 3.65 -11.41
C LYS A 166 14.05 2.95 -10.34
N VAL A 167 13.02 3.61 -9.80
CA VAL A 167 12.11 3.00 -8.81
C VAL A 167 11.26 1.91 -9.46
N ALA A 168 10.65 2.18 -10.62
CA ALA A 168 9.77 1.27 -11.32
C ALA A 168 10.46 -0.08 -11.61
N TYR A 169 11.68 -0.04 -12.15
CA TYR A 169 12.44 -1.23 -12.53
C TYR A 169 13.25 -1.87 -11.38
N LYS A 170 13.34 -1.23 -10.21
CA LYS A 170 13.99 -1.84 -9.04
C LYS A 170 13.20 -3.04 -8.56
N GLU A 171 13.81 -4.23 -8.63
CA GLU A 171 13.27 -5.45 -8.06
C GLU A 171 13.36 -5.38 -6.53
N VAL A 172 12.21 -5.31 -5.85
CA VAL A 172 12.15 -5.30 -4.38
C VAL A 172 11.36 -6.49 -3.83
N ASN A 173 10.58 -7.19 -4.67
CA ASN A 173 9.73 -8.30 -4.26
C ASN A 173 10.22 -9.69 -4.72
N PHE A 174 11.38 -10.12 -4.19
CA PHE A 174 12.02 -11.37 -4.58
C PHE A 174 11.23 -12.63 -4.18
N LYS A 175 10.50 -12.59 -3.06
CA LYS A 175 9.66 -13.73 -2.66
C LYS A 175 8.52 -13.98 -3.64
N SER A 176 7.76 -12.95 -4.02
CA SER A 176 6.70 -13.10 -5.02
C SER A 176 7.25 -13.59 -6.35
N LYS A 177 8.37 -13.04 -6.82
CA LYS A 177 9.05 -13.48 -8.04
C LYS A 177 9.45 -14.96 -8.02
N LEU A 178 9.97 -15.45 -6.90
CA LEU A 178 10.36 -16.86 -6.80
C LEU A 178 9.14 -17.78 -6.75
N ILE A 179 8.06 -17.37 -6.10
CA ILE A 179 6.79 -18.09 -6.09
C ILE A 179 6.18 -18.14 -7.51
N GLU A 180 6.14 -17.02 -8.21
CA GLU A 180 5.68 -16.95 -9.61
C GLU A 180 6.52 -17.84 -10.52
N TRP A 181 7.84 -17.83 -10.35
CA TRP A 181 8.74 -18.71 -11.09
C TRP A 181 8.46 -20.19 -10.79
N SER A 182 8.28 -20.55 -9.52
CA SER A 182 7.97 -21.93 -9.11
C SER A 182 6.62 -22.40 -9.70
N GLN A 183 5.58 -21.56 -9.64
CA GLN A 183 4.26 -21.85 -10.19
C GLN A 183 4.30 -22.00 -11.72
N LYS A 184 4.98 -21.07 -12.42
CA LYS A 184 5.14 -21.14 -13.88
C LYS A 184 5.84 -22.42 -14.33
N ASN A 185 6.83 -22.88 -13.57
CA ASN A 185 7.61 -24.07 -13.86
C ASN A 185 7.00 -25.35 -13.27
N ARG A 186 5.91 -25.25 -12.50
CA ARG A 186 5.25 -26.35 -11.77
C ARG A 186 6.23 -27.14 -10.89
N VAL A 187 7.07 -26.42 -10.14
CA VAL A 187 8.01 -27.00 -9.19
C VAL A 187 7.60 -26.71 -7.75
N ASN A 188 7.77 -27.68 -6.86
CA ASN A 188 7.50 -27.51 -5.44
C ASN A 188 8.53 -26.58 -4.78
N LEU A 189 8.05 -25.63 -3.99
CA LEU A 189 8.86 -24.62 -3.31
C LEU A 189 8.51 -24.60 -1.81
N SER A 190 9.51 -24.75 -0.95
CA SER A 190 9.36 -24.65 0.51
C SER A 190 10.35 -23.68 1.13
N PHE A 191 9.97 -23.17 2.30
CA PHE A 191 10.75 -22.21 3.10
C PHE A 191 11.07 -22.85 4.44
N GLU A 192 12.33 -23.19 4.66
CA GLU A 192 12.78 -23.84 5.90
C GLU A 192 13.41 -22.81 6.83
N ASN A 193 12.99 -22.79 8.10
CA ASN A 193 13.68 -22.02 9.13
C ASN A 193 14.89 -22.84 9.60
N ILE A 194 16.09 -22.29 9.45
CA ILE A 194 17.33 -22.99 9.80
C ILE A 194 17.98 -22.47 11.07
N ALA A 195 17.70 -21.23 11.48
CA ALA A 195 18.17 -20.67 12.73
C ALA A 195 17.32 -19.46 13.16
N GLU A 196 17.10 -19.35 14.48
CA GLU A 196 16.62 -18.14 15.13
C GLU A 196 17.64 -17.78 16.23
N THR A 197 18.32 -16.65 16.08
CA THR A 197 19.38 -16.20 17.00
C THR A 197 19.13 -14.76 17.43
N THR A 198 19.92 -14.25 18.36
CA THR A 198 19.89 -12.83 18.77
C THR A 198 21.23 -12.19 18.40
N ASP A 199 21.20 -10.97 17.85
CA ASP A 199 22.43 -10.22 17.61
C ASP A 199 23.05 -9.69 18.92
N GLN A 200 24.25 -9.11 18.80
CA GLN A 200 24.98 -8.54 19.95
C GLN A 200 24.22 -7.37 20.63
N GLY A 201 23.25 -6.76 19.94
CA GLY A 201 22.42 -5.67 20.43
C GLY A 201 21.07 -6.12 21.01
N GLY A 202 20.83 -7.44 21.14
CA GLY A 202 19.58 -7.97 21.67
C GLY A 202 18.44 -8.06 20.65
N SER A 203 18.68 -7.78 19.36
CA SER A 203 17.67 -7.85 18.32
C SER A 203 17.55 -9.26 17.73
N PRO A 204 16.32 -9.77 17.48
CA PRO A 204 16.14 -11.11 16.92
C PRO A 204 16.60 -11.15 15.46
N VAL A 205 17.30 -12.23 15.10
CA VAL A 205 17.79 -12.53 13.75
C VAL A 205 17.24 -13.89 13.33
N PHE A 206 16.55 -13.90 12.20
CA PHE A 206 15.96 -15.10 11.60
C PHE A 206 16.77 -15.51 10.38
N GLN A 207 16.94 -16.81 10.17
CA GLN A 207 17.58 -17.35 8.99
C GLN A 207 16.68 -18.39 8.32
N TYR A 208 16.36 -18.16 7.05
CA TYR A 208 15.54 -19.05 6.24
C TYR A 208 16.34 -19.58 5.05
N LYS A 209 16.10 -20.83 4.68
CA LYS A 209 16.63 -21.50 3.49
C LYS A 209 15.49 -21.80 2.53
N ILE A 210 15.74 -21.63 1.23
CA ILE A 210 14.81 -22.05 0.19
C ILE A 210 15.15 -23.45 -0.26
N VAL A 211 14.13 -24.29 -0.41
CA VAL A 211 14.24 -25.63 -0.99
C VAL A 211 13.29 -25.73 -2.17
N ILE A 212 13.80 -26.22 -3.32
CA ILE A 212 13.04 -26.37 -4.57
C ILE A 212 13.14 -27.83 -5.00
N GLU A 213 12.00 -28.53 -5.06
CA GLU A 213 11.95 -29.98 -5.37
C GLU A 213 12.92 -30.82 -4.51
N GLY A 214 13.03 -30.49 -3.23
CA GLY A 214 13.95 -31.15 -2.29
C GLY A 214 15.42 -30.72 -2.42
N LEU A 215 15.78 -29.90 -3.41
CA LEU A 215 17.14 -29.39 -3.60
C LEU A 215 17.36 -28.07 -2.85
N GLU A 216 18.52 -27.94 -2.22
CA GLU A 216 18.87 -26.75 -1.46
C GLU A 216 19.22 -25.56 -2.37
N GLY A 217 18.42 -24.50 -2.22
CA GLY A 217 18.67 -23.19 -2.80
C GLY A 217 19.69 -22.39 -1.98
N CYS A 218 19.35 -21.15 -1.66
CA CYS A 218 20.17 -20.29 -0.81
C CYS A 218 19.49 -20.01 0.53
N ALA A 219 20.31 -19.64 1.52
CA ALA A 219 19.84 -19.15 2.82
C ALA A 219 20.00 -17.63 2.94
N GLY A 220 19.03 -16.98 3.59
CA GLY A 220 19.00 -15.55 3.85
C GLY A 220 18.77 -15.25 5.32
N LYS A 221 19.46 -14.21 5.83
CA LYS A 221 19.33 -13.69 7.19
C LYS A 221 18.55 -12.36 7.16
N GLY A 222 17.83 -12.06 8.24
CA GLY A 222 17.11 -10.80 8.42
C GLY A 222 16.58 -10.63 9.84
N TYR A 223 16.20 -9.41 10.21
CA TYR A 223 15.67 -9.09 11.55
C TYR A 223 14.20 -9.46 11.74
N SER A 224 13.55 -9.93 10.68
CA SER A 224 12.20 -10.51 10.71
C SER A 224 12.12 -11.73 9.82
N LYS A 225 11.12 -12.61 10.07
CA LYS A 225 10.82 -13.76 9.22
C LYS A 225 10.55 -13.36 7.76
N LYS A 226 9.94 -12.19 7.54
CA LYS A 226 9.66 -11.69 6.19
C LYS A 226 10.93 -11.27 5.47
N GLU A 227 11.81 -10.55 6.15
CA GLU A 227 13.07 -10.06 5.59
C GLU A 227 14.04 -11.19 5.27
N SER A 228 14.20 -12.16 6.18
CA SER A 228 15.08 -13.31 5.98
C SER A 228 14.63 -14.17 4.80
N GLN A 229 13.34 -14.43 4.67
CA GLN A 229 12.76 -15.11 3.50
C GLN A 229 13.00 -14.33 2.21
N GLN A 230 12.81 -13.01 2.23
CA GLN A 230 13.03 -12.16 1.06
C GLN A 230 14.48 -12.24 0.56
N MET A 231 15.44 -12.21 1.49
CA MET A 231 16.85 -12.35 1.18
C MET A 231 17.19 -13.75 0.66
N ALA A 232 16.62 -14.79 1.25
CA ALA A 232 16.81 -16.16 0.78
C ALA A 232 16.28 -16.34 -0.65
N CYS A 233 15.10 -15.76 -0.97
CA CYS A 233 14.55 -15.75 -2.32
C CYS A 233 15.42 -14.97 -3.31
N LYS A 234 15.96 -13.81 -2.91
CA LYS A 234 16.84 -13.01 -3.76
C LYS A 234 18.07 -13.82 -4.18
N LEU A 235 18.76 -14.41 -3.21
CA LEU A 235 19.95 -15.22 -3.46
C LEU A 235 19.62 -16.46 -4.30
N THR A 236 18.49 -17.12 -4.03
CA THR A 236 18.07 -18.30 -4.80
C THR A 236 17.71 -17.94 -6.24
N LEU A 237 17.05 -16.80 -6.49
CA LEU A 237 16.79 -16.28 -7.84
C LEU A 237 18.08 -15.92 -8.57
N GLU A 238 19.07 -15.37 -7.87
CA GLU A 238 20.39 -15.10 -8.44
C GLU A 238 21.13 -16.41 -8.79
N LYS A 239 21.05 -17.42 -7.92
CA LYS A 239 21.59 -18.77 -8.19
C LYS A 239 20.95 -19.39 -9.41
N LEU A 240 19.61 -19.38 -9.50
CA LEU A 240 18.86 -19.83 -10.68
C LEU A 240 19.27 -19.09 -11.96
N ARG A 241 19.65 -17.80 -11.89
CA ARG A 241 20.09 -17.05 -13.08
C ARG A 241 21.54 -17.36 -13.49
N LYS A 242 22.42 -17.66 -12.54
CA LYS A 242 23.87 -17.79 -12.77
C LYS A 242 24.33 -19.24 -12.97
N GLU A 243 23.61 -20.21 -12.42
CA GLU A 243 24.01 -21.61 -12.39
C GLU A 243 23.00 -22.47 -13.18
N PRO A 244 23.20 -22.69 -14.49
CA PRO A 244 22.32 -23.54 -15.31
C PRO A 244 22.20 -24.96 -14.75
N GLN A 245 23.29 -25.49 -14.19
CA GLN A 245 23.33 -26.82 -13.56
C GLN A 245 22.30 -26.97 -12.42
N PHE A 246 22.06 -25.90 -11.67
CA PHE A 246 21.07 -25.93 -10.59
C PHE A 246 19.64 -25.98 -11.15
N ILE A 247 19.36 -25.28 -12.26
CA ILE A 247 18.07 -25.37 -12.95
C ILE A 247 17.85 -26.78 -13.48
N ASP A 248 18.85 -27.37 -14.14
CA ASP A 248 18.76 -28.71 -14.70
C ASP A 248 18.50 -29.76 -13.62
N ALA A 249 19.17 -29.64 -12.47
CA ALA A 249 18.94 -30.49 -11.32
C ALA A 249 17.50 -30.35 -10.78
N VAL A 250 16.97 -29.13 -10.69
CA VAL A 250 15.58 -28.88 -10.26
C VAL A 250 14.58 -29.52 -11.22
N PHE A 251 14.78 -29.42 -12.53
CA PHE A 251 13.90 -30.05 -13.51
C PHE A 251 14.03 -31.57 -13.55
N ALA A 252 15.23 -32.11 -13.31
CA ALA A 252 15.44 -33.55 -13.15
C ALA A 252 14.71 -34.07 -11.90
N ALA A 253 14.83 -33.39 -10.76
CA ALA A 253 14.13 -33.72 -9.52
C ALA A 253 12.61 -33.67 -9.69
N LYS A 254 12.09 -32.64 -10.37
CA LYS A 254 10.68 -32.55 -10.76
C LYS A 254 10.24 -33.76 -11.59
N THR A 255 11.02 -34.11 -12.62
CA THR A 255 10.71 -35.23 -13.51
C THR A 255 10.64 -36.55 -12.74
N ASN A 256 11.57 -36.77 -11.80
CA ASN A 256 11.55 -37.95 -10.94
C ASN A 256 10.29 -37.98 -10.06
N ARG A 257 9.90 -36.84 -9.48
CA ARG A 257 8.66 -36.74 -8.70
C ARG A 257 7.43 -37.08 -9.54
N THR A 258 7.29 -36.51 -10.74
CA THR A 258 6.13 -36.79 -11.60
C THR A 258 6.10 -38.23 -12.09
N LYS A 259 7.26 -38.83 -12.40
CA LYS A 259 7.36 -40.27 -12.74
C LYS A 259 6.98 -41.20 -11.60
N MET A 260 7.20 -40.80 -10.35
CA MET A 260 6.78 -41.57 -9.17
C MET A 260 5.30 -41.36 -8.83
N GLU A 261 4.70 -40.24 -9.26
CA GLU A 261 3.25 -39.98 -9.14
C GLU A 261 2.44 -40.69 -10.25
N GLU A 262 3.05 -40.97 -11.40
CA GLU A 262 2.52 -41.83 -12.48
C GLU A 262 2.92 -43.30 -12.26
N GLU A 263 2.29 -44.01 -11.32
CA GLU A 263 2.35 -45.49 -11.33
C GLU A 263 1.56 -46.07 -12.52
N PRO A 264 1.99 -47.21 -13.09
CA PRO A 264 1.44 -47.71 -14.35
C PRO A 264 -0.01 -48.13 -14.14
N VAL A 265 -0.91 -47.64 -14.97
CA VAL A 265 -2.24 -48.23 -15.14
C VAL A 265 -2.02 -49.72 -15.44
N GLU A 266 -2.43 -50.58 -14.51
CA GLU A 266 -2.40 -52.02 -14.68
C GLU A 266 -3.13 -52.35 -16.00
N ASN A 267 -2.41 -52.90 -16.98
CA ASN A 267 -3.00 -53.25 -18.27
C ASN A 267 -4.13 -54.25 -18.02
N VAL A 268 -5.37 -53.79 -18.19
CA VAL A 268 -6.56 -54.64 -18.14
C VAL A 268 -6.39 -55.73 -19.21
N PRO A 269 -6.53 -57.02 -18.89
CA PRO A 269 -6.38 -58.08 -19.89
C PRO A 269 -7.39 -57.87 -21.01
N THR A 270 -6.90 -57.88 -22.26
CA THR A 270 -7.74 -57.86 -23.46
C THR A 270 -8.66 -59.07 -23.41
N THR A 271 -9.97 -58.83 -23.32
CA THR A 271 -10.98 -59.88 -23.51
C THR A 271 -11.15 -60.10 -25.01
N GLU A 272 -10.35 -60.99 -25.59
CA GLU A 272 -10.78 -61.62 -26.83
C GLU A 272 -11.82 -62.70 -26.47
N PRO A 273 -13.04 -62.66 -27.05
CA PRO A 273 -14.02 -63.70 -26.81
C PRO A 273 -13.65 -64.94 -27.63
N ASP A 274 -13.43 -66.06 -26.95
CA ASP A 274 -13.38 -67.39 -27.58
C ASP A 274 -14.75 -67.72 -28.18
N GLU A 275 -14.87 -67.53 -29.50
CA GLU A 275 -15.98 -68.01 -30.33
C GLU A 275 -15.90 -69.54 -30.50
N SER A 276 -16.32 -70.30 -29.48
CA SER A 276 -16.77 -71.69 -29.69
C SER A 276 -17.47 -72.28 -28.47
N PHE A 277 -18.81 -72.18 -28.39
CA PHE A 277 -19.61 -73.38 -28.11
C PHE A 277 -21.10 -73.14 -28.41
N LEU A 278 -21.54 -73.75 -29.52
CA LEU A 278 -22.94 -73.85 -29.95
C LEU A 278 -23.54 -75.11 -29.29
N MET A 279 -24.63 -75.02 -28.53
CA MET A 279 -25.56 -76.16 -28.35
C MET A 279 -26.97 -75.74 -27.90
N SER A 280 -27.87 -75.77 -28.88
CA SER A 280 -29.30 -76.15 -28.90
C SER A 280 -30.09 -76.38 -27.59
N ALA A 281 -31.22 -75.67 -27.52
CA ALA A 281 -32.43 -75.90 -26.69
C ALA A 281 -33.21 -77.19 -27.12
N PRO A 282 -34.34 -77.66 -26.49
CA PRO A 282 -35.41 -76.85 -25.87
C PRO A 282 -36.13 -77.38 -24.60
N GLU A 283 -36.87 -76.43 -23.99
CA GLU A 283 -38.15 -76.46 -23.23
C GLU A 283 -38.79 -77.81 -22.88
N THR A 284 -39.33 -78.03 -21.67
CA THR A 284 -40.61 -77.46 -21.17
C THR A 284 -40.85 -77.84 -19.71
N THR A 285 -41.46 -76.95 -18.91
CA THR A 285 -42.62 -77.14 -17.99
C THR A 285 -42.59 -76.18 -16.77
N ALA A 286 -43.66 -75.39 -16.64
CA ALA A 286 -44.10 -74.69 -15.42
C ALA A 286 -45.05 -75.63 -14.61
N PRO A 287 -45.70 -75.26 -13.47
CA PRO A 287 -45.80 -73.95 -12.77
C PRO A 287 -45.76 -74.04 -11.22
N ALA A 288 -45.83 -72.88 -10.52
CA ALA A 288 -46.82 -72.60 -9.45
C ALA A 288 -46.37 -71.49 -8.45
N THR A 289 -47.18 -70.44 -8.45
CA THR A 289 -47.54 -69.43 -7.42
C THR A 289 -47.35 -69.78 -5.93
N GLN A 290 -46.98 -68.78 -5.11
CA GLN A 290 -47.87 -68.18 -4.09
C GLN A 290 -47.25 -66.94 -3.39
N GLU A 291 -48.05 -65.87 -3.33
CA GLU A 291 -47.91 -64.67 -2.49
C GLU A 291 -48.50 -64.91 -1.09
N ALA A 292 -48.04 -64.13 -0.08
CA ALA A 292 -48.73 -63.64 1.14
C ALA A 292 -47.67 -63.50 2.27
N SER A 293 -47.23 -62.30 2.67
CA SER A 293 -47.87 -61.26 3.51
C SER A 293 -47.64 -61.41 5.02
N ALA A 294 -46.97 -60.38 5.56
CA ALA A 294 -47.19 -59.65 6.82
C ALA A 294 -46.84 -60.26 8.20
N ASP A 295 -46.09 -59.42 8.93
CA ASP A 295 -46.11 -59.10 10.36
C ASP A 295 -45.98 -60.21 11.42
N ASP A 296 -44.93 -60.10 12.27
CA ASP A 296 -45.17 -59.84 13.69
C ASP A 296 -43.91 -59.36 14.44
N ALA A 297 -44.16 -58.52 15.44
CA ALA A 297 -43.21 -57.82 16.31
C ALA A 297 -42.70 -58.68 17.48
N GLN A 298 -41.56 -58.28 18.10
CA GLN A 298 -41.25 -58.25 19.56
C GLN A 298 -39.73 -58.17 19.83
N THR A 299 -39.20 -57.07 20.42
CA THR A 299 -38.82 -56.86 21.86
C THR A 299 -37.76 -57.83 22.40
N ALA A 300 -36.73 -57.51 23.21
CA ALA A 300 -36.26 -56.29 23.89
C ALA A 300 -34.87 -56.57 24.57
N ALA A 301 -34.16 -55.48 24.95
CA ALA A 301 -33.19 -55.30 26.07
C ALA A 301 -31.87 -56.13 26.08
N ASN A 302 -30.71 -55.71 26.60
CA ASN A 302 -30.16 -54.50 27.26
C ASN A 302 -28.62 -54.67 27.27
N ASP A 303 -27.82 -53.60 27.14
CA ASP A 303 -26.77 -53.19 28.13
C ASP A 303 -25.76 -52.17 27.57
N THR A 304 -25.90 -50.94 28.08
CA THR A 304 -24.90 -50.11 28.78
C THR A 304 -23.51 -49.77 28.16
N GLN A 305 -23.31 -48.44 28.06
CA GLN A 305 -22.14 -47.64 28.49
C GLN A 305 -21.29 -46.86 27.45
N THR A 306 -21.53 -45.54 27.47
CA THR A 306 -20.58 -44.40 27.57
C THR A 306 -19.87 -43.76 26.36
N ALA A 307 -19.97 -42.42 26.40
CA ALA A 307 -19.00 -41.38 25.98
C ALA A 307 -19.13 -40.73 24.59
N GLU A 308 -20.17 -39.89 24.51
CA GLU A 308 -20.26 -38.54 23.94
C GLU A 308 -19.08 -37.93 23.15
N LYS A 309 -19.36 -37.63 21.88
CA LYS A 309 -19.03 -36.35 21.22
C LYS A 309 -20.29 -35.46 21.25
N PRO A 310 -20.16 -34.13 21.14
CA PRO A 310 -21.15 -33.44 20.32
C PRO A 310 -20.59 -32.43 19.33
N ALA A 311 -21.47 -32.15 18.38
CA ALA A 311 -21.28 -31.48 17.12
C ALA A 311 -21.73 -30.01 17.13
N ALA A 312 -21.35 -29.33 16.05
CA ALA A 312 -22.15 -28.41 15.25
C ALA A 312 -22.65 -27.06 15.81
N LYS A 313 -22.10 -26.01 15.17
CA LYS A 313 -22.75 -24.84 14.54
C LYS A 313 -23.83 -24.05 15.31
N GLY A 314 -23.54 -22.77 15.56
CA GLY A 314 -24.54 -21.73 15.79
C GLY A 314 -24.03 -20.31 15.47
N LYS A 315 -24.64 -19.67 14.45
CA LYS A 315 -24.45 -18.27 14.05
C LYS A 315 -24.65 -17.31 15.24
N ARG A 316 -23.84 -16.25 15.38
CA ARG A 316 -24.31 -15.01 16.04
C ARG A 316 -23.56 -13.73 15.65
N ARG A 317 -24.40 -12.71 15.47
CA ARG A 317 -24.19 -11.32 15.04
C ARG A 317 -23.28 -10.56 16.00
N ARG A 318 -22.36 -9.76 15.48
CA ARG A 318 -21.58 -8.77 16.25
C ARG A 318 -22.42 -7.53 16.51
N ARG A 319 -22.70 -7.22 17.78
CA ARG A 319 -23.20 -5.93 18.25
C ARG A 319 -22.05 -5.16 18.92
N SER A 320 -21.95 -3.88 18.60
CA SER A 320 -21.03 -2.89 19.18
C SER A 320 -21.30 -2.66 20.67
N PRO A 321 -20.31 -2.29 21.50
CA PRO A 321 -20.56 -1.87 22.87
C PRO A 321 -20.92 -0.38 22.95
N MET A 322 -21.97 -0.11 23.72
CA MET A 322 -22.56 1.18 24.02
C MET A 322 -22.05 1.70 25.37
N TYR A 323 -21.89 3.02 25.49
CA TYR A 323 -21.52 3.76 26.70
C TYR A 323 -22.44 3.50 27.90
N LYS A 324 -21.89 3.54 29.12
CA LYS A 324 -22.64 3.77 30.36
C LYS A 324 -21.86 4.69 31.32
N ALA A 325 -22.50 5.79 31.73
CA ALA A 325 -22.13 6.68 32.85
C ALA A 325 -22.68 6.09 34.17
N LYS A 326 -22.34 6.46 35.42
CA LYS A 326 -21.81 7.65 36.10
C LYS A 326 -21.12 7.14 37.39
N GLU A 327 -20.23 7.93 38.01
CA GLU A 327 -20.22 8.20 39.46
C GLU A 327 -19.13 9.22 39.83
N THR A 328 -19.52 10.20 40.65
CA THR A 328 -18.77 11.22 41.43
C THR A 328 -19.65 11.49 42.67
N PRO A 329 -19.17 12.07 43.80
CA PRO A 329 -17.93 12.85 43.98
C PRO A 329 -17.14 12.57 45.29
N ALA A 330 -15.94 13.14 45.40
CA ALA A 330 -15.36 13.53 46.69
C ALA A 330 -14.38 14.70 46.51
N GLU A 331 -14.56 15.72 47.34
CA GLU A 331 -13.85 16.99 47.40
C GLU A 331 -12.46 16.87 48.06
N GLY A 332 -11.57 17.81 47.76
CA GLY A 332 -10.29 17.99 48.45
C GLY A 332 -9.55 19.23 47.94
N GLN A 333 -9.47 20.25 48.81
CA GLN A 333 -9.02 21.62 48.55
C GLN A 333 -7.49 21.80 48.59
N ALA A 334 -7.03 22.88 47.92
CA ALA A 334 -5.87 23.77 48.18
C ALA A 334 -4.46 23.16 48.30
N SER A 335 -3.39 23.75 47.75
CA SER A 335 -2.98 25.15 47.95
C SER A 335 -1.83 25.59 47.01
N MET A 336 -1.67 26.91 46.95
CA MET A 336 -0.59 27.71 46.35
C MET A 336 0.80 27.46 46.96
N ALA A 337 1.86 27.67 46.17
CA ALA A 337 3.01 28.48 46.58
C ALA A 337 3.92 28.86 45.40
N GLU A 338 4.28 30.14 45.35
CA GLU A 338 5.20 30.82 44.44
C GLU A 338 6.68 30.59 44.84
N GLN A 339 7.57 30.53 43.82
CA GLN A 339 8.89 31.20 43.61
C GLN A 339 9.86 31.53 44.79
N PRO A 340 11.13 32.01 44.57
CA PRO A 340 12.01 32.09 43.37
C PRO A 340 13.53 31.78 43.63
N VAL A 341 14.37 31.99 42.59
CA VAL A 341 15.81 32.40 42.54
C VAL A 341 16.89 31.51 43.23
N ASN A 342 18.16 31.40 42.82
CA ASN A 342 19.08 32.16 41.96
C ASN A 342 20.34 31.30 41.63
N ASP A 343 21.24 31.89 40.84
CA ASP A 343 22.70 31.65 40.71
C ASP A 343 23.13 31.19 39.30
N ALA A 344 23.55 32.10 38.42
CA ALA A 344 24.82 32.86 38.39
C ALA A 344 25.98 31.99 37.86
N GLU A 345 26.32 32.15 36.58
CA GLU A 345 27.58 31.68 36.02
C GLU A 345 28.29 32.81 35.29
N LYS A 346 29.54 33.04 35.70
CA LYS A 346 30.49 34.02 35.19
C LYS A 346 31.30 33.41 34.05
N ALA A 347 31.49 34.23 33.02
CA ALA A 347 32.70 34.45 32.22
C ALA A 347 33.66 33.27 31.91
N ASP A 348 33.88 33.02 30.61
CA ASP A 348 35.20 33.32 30.03
C ASP A 348 35.12 33.50 28.50
N GLU A 349 35.78 34.55 28.02
CA GLU A 349 36.09 34.84 26.61
C GLU A 349 37.56 34.44 26.36
N PRO A 350 38.03 34.18 25.11
CA PRO A 350 38.48 35.34 24.35
C PRO A 350 38.34 35.27 22.81
N ALA A 351 38.04 36.45 22.26
CA ALA A 351 38.66 37.12 21.12
C ALA A 351 39.16 36.33 19.87
N GLY A 352 38.59 36.70 18.71
CA GLY A 352 39.15 36.44 17.38
C GLY A 352 38.63 37.44 16.34
N LYS A 353 39.25 38.62 16.28
CA LYS A 353 39.00 39.72 15.33
C LYS A 353 39.22 39.29 13.87
N ARG A 354 38.30 39.65 12.96
CA ARG A 354 38.62 40.10 11.59
C ARG A 354 37.44 40.88 10.99
N THR A 355 37.61 42.20 10.90
CA THR A 355 36.78 43.15 10.15
C THR A 355 37.44 43.51 8.82
N ARG A 356 36.64 44.17 7.96
CA ARG A 356 36.90 44.80 6.63
C ARG A 356 36.32 43.95 5.48
N LYS A 357 35.56 44.49 4.53
CA LYS A 357 35.46 45.88 4.04
C LYS A 357 34.12 46.08 3.31
N ILE A 358 33.52 47.24 3.55
CA ILE A 358 32.43 47.84 2.78
C ILE A 358 33.04 48.41 1.48
N ALA A 359 32.35 48.26 0.35
CA ALA A 359 32.51 49.14 -0.80
C ALA A 359 31.12 49.51 -1.32
N LYS A 360 30.81 50.80 -1.14
CA LYS A 360 29.68 51.55 -1.68
C LYS A 360 30.28 52.40 -2.81
N THR A 361 29.66 52.43 -3.97
CA THR A 361 29.72 53.58 -4.89
C THR A 361 28.35 53.72 -5.55
N ALA A 362 27.88 54.96 -5.56
CA ALA A 362 26.61 55.45 -6.05
C ALA A 362 26.79 56.11 -7.42
N GLU A 363 25.64 56.34 -8.10
CA GLU A 363 25.34 57.47 -9.02
C GLU A 363 26.21 57.57 -10.30
N ASP A 364 25.74 57.92 -11.50
CA ASP A 364 24.58 58.64 -12.02
C ASP A 364 24.37 58.23 -13.49
N THR A 365 23.13 58.24 -13.99
CA THR A 365 22.69 59.01 -15.18
C THR A 365 21.26 58.64 -15.54
N ALA A 366 20.37 59.62 -15.42
CA ALA A 366 19.09 59.66 -16.09
C ALA A 366 19.26 60.36 -17.44
N GLU A 367 18.57 59.92 -18.49
CA GLU A 367 17.90 60.80 -19.46
C GLU A 367 17.12 59.99 -20.53
N ASN A 368 15.89 60.46 -20.77
CA ASN A 368 15.14 60.53 -22.04
C ASN A 368 14.90 59.23 -22.85
N VAL A 369 13.70 58.90 -23.33
CA VAL A 369 12.73 59.71 -24.10
C VAL A 369 11.32 59.09 -23.97
N ASN A 370 10.32 59.96 -23.89
CA ASN A 370 8.89 59.67 -23.95
C ASN A 370 8.35 59.81 -25.40
N LYS A 371 7.19 59.21 -25.67
CA LYS A 371 6.30 59.30 -26.86
C LYS A 371 6.55 58.29 -27.98
N MET A 372 5.55 57.43 -28.21
CA MET A 372 4.47 57.76 -29.16
C MET A 372 3.30 56.80 -28.97
N ALA A 373 2.13 57.38 -28.76
CA ALA A 373 0.85 56.72 -28.78
C ALA A 373 0.20 56.87 -30.16
N ASP A 374 -0.61 55.88 -30.48
CA ASP A 374 -1.93 56.02 -31.11
C ASP A 374 -2.02 56.25 -32.62
N GLN A 375 -2.53 55.24 -33.33
CA GLN A 375 -3.48 55.43 -34.44
C GLN A 375 -4.47 54.25 -34.53
N ARG A 376 -5.74 54.57 -34.23
CA ARG A 376 -7.00 54.19 -34.95
C ARG A 376 -7.45 52.72 -34.86
N ALA A 377 -8.53 52.35 -34.16
CA ALA A 377 -9.96 52.68 -34.33
C ALA A 377 -10.62 52.03 -35.57
N ASP A 378 -11.82 51.49 -35.34
CA ASP A 378 -12.81 50.87 -36.25
C ASP A 378 -12.59 49.39 -36.66
N ASN A 379 -13.57 48.48 -36.64
CA ASN A 379 -14.99 48.52 -36.26
C ASN A 379 -15.54 47.05 -36.25
N THR A 380 -16.68 46.85 -35.58
CA THR A 380 -17.75 45.87 -35.91
C THR A 380 -17.54 44.36 -35.67
N THR A 381 -18.34 43.83 -34.73
CA THR A 381 -18.78 42.42 -34.60
C THR A 381 -19.69 42.04 -35.78
N PRO A 382 -19.69 40.76 -36.21
CA PRO A 382 -20.93 40.00 -36.01
C PRO A 382 -20.71 38.56 -35.53
N SER A 383 -21.82 38.03 -35.02
CA SER A 383 -22.15 36.74 -34.43
C SER A 383 -22.11 35.51 -35.36
N ALA A 384 -22.08 34.33 -34.71
CA ALA A 384 -22.32 32.94 -35.19
C ALA A 384 -21.20 32.37 -36.10
N ASP A 385 -20.74 31.12 -35.98
CA ASP A 385 -21.35 29.89 -35.46
C ASP A 385 -20.28 28.84 -35.07
N GLU A 386 -20.70 27.89 -34.23
CA GLU A 386 -20.30 26.46 -34.18
C GLU A 386 -18.83 26.03 -34.00
N THR A 387 -18.51 25.55 -32.79
CA THR A 387 -17.94 24.20 -32.63
C THR A 387 -18.51 23.57 -31.36
N ALA A 388 -19.19 22.44 -31.55
CA ALA A 388 -19.97 21.70 -30.59
C ALA A 388 -19.18 21.19 -29.38
N ASP A 389 -19.83 21.31 -28.22
CA ASP A 389 -19.63 20.48 -27.04
C ASP A 389 -20.14 19.06 -27.35
N ASP A 390 -19.27 18.06 -27.32
CA ASP A 390 -19.69 16.65 -27.21
C ASP A 390 -20.07 16.37 -25.75
N ASP A 391 -21.25 16.87 -25.36
CA ASP A 391 -21.93 16.42 -24.15
C ASP A 391 -22.42 14.98 -24.37
N PHE A 392 -21.89 14.08 -23.55
CA PHE A 392 -22.15 12.65 -23.56
C PHE A 392 -23.62 12.38 -23.19
N ASP A 393 -24.48 12.23 -24.20
CA ASP A 393 -25.91 11.95 -24.01
C ASP A 393 -26.13 10.52 -23.47
N LEU A 394 -26.74 10.43 -22.28
CA LEU A 394 -27.07 9.18 -21.59
C LEU A 394 -28.56 8.84 -21.69
N SER A 395 -29.31 9.47 -22.60
CA SER A 395 -30.74 9.21 -22.81
C SER A 395 -31.07 7.77 -23.22
N ASP A 396 -30.09 7.04 -23.76
CA ASP A 396 -30.29 5.68 -24.28
C ASP A 396 -30.16 4.57 -23.21
N ILE A 397 -29.75 4.90 -21.98
CA ILE A 397 -29.73 3.94 -20.88
C ILE A 397 -31.12 3.90 -20.23
N SER A 398 -32.13 3.52 -21.01
CA SER A 398 -33.37 2.97 -20.45
C SER A 398 -33.29 1.45 -20.52
N ALA A 399 -33.24 0.81 -19.36
CA ALA A 399 -33.28 -0.65 -19.26
C ALA A 399 -34.66 -1.13 -19.73
N ARG A 400 -34.81 -1.35 -21.05
CA ARG A 400 -35.98 -2.06 -21.60
C ARG A 400 -35.91 -3.50 -21.09
N LYS A 401 -36.88 -3.87 -20.24
CA LYS A 401 -37.10 -5.27 -19.87
C LYS A 401 -37.51 -6.00 -21.16
N GLN A 402 -36.57 -6.72 -21.76
CA GLN A 402 -36.88 -7.60 -22.89
C GLN A 402 -37.93 -8.62 -22.46
N SER A 403 -38.90 -8.84 -23.34
CA SER A 403 -39.94 -9.83 -23.08
C SER A 403 -39.34 -11.24 -23.15
N ARG A 404 -39.98 -12.21 -22.49
CA ARG A 404 -39.52 -13.60 -22.50
C ARG A 404 -39.46 -14.17 -23.93
N GLU A 405 -40.31 -13.68 -24.83
CA GLU A 405 -40.39 -14.10 -26.22
C GLU A 405 -39.17 -13.61 -27.02
N GLU A 406 -38.76 -12.35 -26.85
CA GLU A 406 -37.56 -11.79 -27.50
C GLU A 406 -36.26 -12.50 -27.06
N ILE A 407 -36.20 -12.95 -25.80
CA ILE A 407 -35.05 -13.71 -25.29
C ILE A 407 -34.99 -15.11 -25.91
N ILE A 408 -36.14 -15.74 -26.13
CA ILE A 408 -36.22 -17.07 -26.74
C ILE A 408 -35.87 -16.97 -28.23
N GLU A 409 -36.38 -15.96 -28.93
CA GLU A 409 -36.11 -15.75 -30.36
C GLU A 409 -34.62 -15.45 -30.61
N ALA A 410 -33.98 -14.64 -29.77
CA ALA A 410 -32.54 -14.39 -29.87
C ALA A 410 -31.69 -15.64 -29.58
N ALA A 411 -32.14 -16.50 -28.66
CA ALA A 411 -31.46 -17.75 -28.36
C ALA A 411 -31.61 -18.79 -29.47
N GLU A 412 -32.77 -18.88 -30.12
CA GLU A 412 -33.00 -19.75 -31.26
C GLU A 412 -32.22 -19.27 -32.49
N ALA A 413 -32.17 -17.95 -32.75
CA ALA A 413 -31.37 -17.37 -33.83
C ALA A 413 -29.87 -17.67 -33.65
N ALA A 414 -29.36 -17.62 -32.42
CA ALA A 414 -27.96 -17.92 -32.12
C ALA A 414 -27.64 -19.44 -32.15
N ALA A 415 -28.64 -20.29 -31.98
CA ALA A 415 -28.47 -21.75 -31.98
C ALA A 415 -28.61 -22.39 -33.37
N PHE A 416 -29.35 -21.75 -34.28
CA PHE A 416 -29.69 -22.30 -35.60
C PHE A 416 -29.29 -21.42 -36.80
N GLY A 417 -28.60 -20.30 -36.56
CA GLY A 417 -27.98 -19.51 -37.63
C GLY A 417 -26.60 -20.05 -37.99
N GLU A 418 -26.48 -20.69 -39.17
CA GLU A 418 -25.20 -20.90 -39.85
C GLU A 418 -24.58 -19.59 -40.34
#